data_AF-A0A6V8DUE4-F1
#
_entry.id   AF-A0A6V8DUE4-F1
#
_cell.length_a   1.000
_cell.length_b   1.000
_cell.length_c   1.000
_cell.angle_alpha   90.00
_cell.angle_beta   90.00
_cell.angle_gamma   90.00
#
_symmetry.space_group_name_H-M   'P 1'
#
loop_
_entity.id
_entity.type
_entity.pdbx_description
1 polymer ?
#
loop_
_entity_poly.entity_id
_entity_poly.type
_entity_poly.pdbx_seq_one_letter_code
_entity_poly.pdbx_strand_id
1 'polypeptide(L)'
;GRLVPVDQWLESILKPLVGIGLVFLIGRNLLDESRSGNAVLFATSILMLLYGAAVVGIAFRWGYSLWRGTRVKDDFEQQIIDAINPLSYDLTRTKGRIEFHVRMEMKERLTTLSEAPPDQLTFADLQALPASEFKGTIPDNPL
;
A
#
# COMPACT_ATOMS: atom_id res chain seq x y z
N GLY A 1 32.92 -25.74 -2.35
CA GLY A 1 32.36 -25.09 -1.16
C GLY A 1 32.92 -23.69 -1.07
N ARG A 2 32.06 -22.67 -0.99
CA ARG A 2 32.50 -21.27 -0.91
C ARG A 2 32.88 -20.96 0.54
N LEU A 3 34.16 -20.65 0.77
CA LEU A 3 34.65 -20.15 2.06
C LEU A 3 33.94 -18.83 2.35
N VAL A 4 33.08 -18.81 3.36
CA VAL A 4 32.50 -17.55 3.84
C VAL A 4 33.63 -16.78 4.51
N PRO A 5 33.93 -15.53 4.09
CA PRO A 5 35.00 -14.76 4.68
C PRO A 5 34.74 -14.59 6.18
N VAL A 6 35.75 -14.91 7.00
CA VAL A 6 35.67 -14.89 8.47
C VAL A 6 35.23 -13.52 8.98
N ASP A 7 35.62 -12.45 8.28
CA ASP A 7 35.22 -11.07 8.60
C ASP A 7 33.70 -10.90 8.56
N GLN A 8 33.03 -11.51 7.59
CA GLN A 8 31.56 -11.42 7.42
C GLN A 8 30.83 -12.21 8.51
N TRP A 9 31.39 -13.34 8.93
CA TRP A 9 30.88 -14.12 10.05
C TRP A 9 31.08 -13.41 11.39
N LEU A 10 32.26 -12.83 11.61
CA LEU A 10 32.58 -12.07 12.81
C LEU A 10 31.69 -10.83 12.91
N GLU A 11 31.54 -10.07 11.83
CA GLU A 11 30.70 -8.88 11.77
C GLU A 11 29.22 -9.22 12.03
N SER A 12 28.75 -10.37 11.52
CA SER A 12 27.38 -10.84 11.74
C SER A 12 27.09 -11.22 13.20
N ILE A 13 28.09 -11.68 13.96
CA ILE A 13 27.93 -12.08 15.36
C ILE A 13 28.24 -10.92 16.31
N LEU A 14 29.25 -10.12 15.97
CA LEU A 14 29.74 -9.01 16.79
C LEU A 14 28.72 -7.87 16.84
N LYS A 15 28.09 -7.50 15.71
CA LYS A 15 27.11 -6.41 15.68
C LYS A 15 25.92 -6.63 16.63
N PRO A 16 25.22 -7.79 16.62
CA PRO A 16 24.16 -8.07 17.59
C PRO A 16 24.66 -8.08 19.04
N LEU A 17 25.84 -8.65 19.30
CA LEU A 17 26.39 -8.75 20.66
C LEU A 17 26.70 -7.37 21.26
N VAL A 18 27.33 -6.49 20.47
CA VAL A 18 27.59 -5.10 20.87
C VAL A 18 26.28 -4.35 21.12
N GLY A 19 25.26 -4.56 20.28
CA GLY A 19 23.93 -3.98 20.48
C GLY A 19 23.27 -4.39 21.79
N ILE A 20 23.29 -5.70 22.11
CA ILE A 20 22.75 -6.22 23.38
C ILE A 20 23.54 -5.67 24.57
N GLY A 21 24.87 -5.61 24.46
CA GLY A 21 25.74 -5.03 25.49
C GLY A 21 25.45 -3.56 25.76
N LEU A 22 25.20 -2.77 24.71
CA LEU A 22 24.86 -1.35 24.85
C LEU A 22 23.50 -1.17 25.57
N VAL A 23 22.48 -1.95 25.20
CA VAL A 23 21.18 -1.93 25.88
C VAL A 23 21.32 -2.33 27.35
N PHE A 24 22.16 -3.33 27.64
CA PHE A 24 22.45 -3.75 29.01
C PHE A 24 23.13 -2.64 29.82
N LEU A 25 24.12 -1.95 29.24
CA LEU A 25 24.81 -0.83 29.90
C LEU A 25 23.88 0.36 30.14
N ILE A 26 22.99 0.67 29.18
CA ILE A 26 21.97 1.72 29.35
C ILE A 26 21.02 1.35 30.49
N GLY A 27 20.48 0.12 30.50
CA GLY A 27 19.60 -0.35 31.56
C GLY A 27 20.27 -0.32 32.93
N ARG A 28 21.53 -0.75 33.02
CA ARG A 28 22.33 -0.67 34.25
C ARG A 28 22.51 0.76 34.73
N ASN A 29 22.94 1.67 33.85
CA ASN A 29 23.19 3.07 34.21
C ASN A 29 21.91 3.75 34.69
N LEU A 30 20.78 3.47 34.03
CA LEU A 30 19.49 4.00 34.43
C LEU A 30 19.00 3.39 35.76
N LEU A 31 19.30 2.12 36.06
CA LEU A 31 18.98 1.52 37.36
C LEU A 31 19.79 2.15 38.49
N ASP A 32 21.08 2.40 38.26
CA ASP A 32 21.93 3.11 39.21
C ASP A 32 21.42 4.54 39.45
N GLU A 33 20.99 5.24 38.40
CA GLU A 33 20.35 6.57 38.46
C GLU A 33 18.97 6.57 39.14
N SER A 34 18.20 5.48 39.01
CA SER A 34 16.92 5.33 39.72
C SER A 34 17.12 5.19 41.23
N ARG A 35 18.22 4.53 41.64
CA ARG A 35 18.58 4.33 43.05
C ARG A 35 19.14 5.60 43.69
N SER A 36 19.77 6.47 42.90
CA SER A 36 20.27 7.79 43.36
C SER A 36 19.15 8.83 43.53
N GLY A 37 17.91 8.49 43.15
CA GLY A 37 16.71 9.29 43.43
C GLY A 37 15.93 9.75 42.19
N ASN A 38 16.42 9.48 40.98
CA ASN A 38 15.78 9.93 39.75
C ASN A 38 15.06 8.81 39.00
N ALA A 39 14.10 8.18 39.67
CA ALA A 39 13.29 7.10 39.11
C ALA A 39 12.44 7.55 37.89
N VAL A 40 12.17 8.85 37.76
CA VAL A 40 11.41 9.41 36.63
C VAL A 40 12.21 9.29 35.33
N LEU A 41 13.51 9.63 35.33
CA LEU A 41 14.35 9.48 34.14
C LEU A 41 14.46 8.01 33.69
N PHE A 42 14.57 7.08 34.64
CA PHE A 42 14.55 5.64 34.37
C PHE A 42 13.22 5.22 33.70
N ALA A 43 12.08 5.62 34.28
CA ALA A 43 10.78 5.25 33.74
C ALA A 43 10.53 5.87 32.36
N THR A 44 10.85 7.15 32.16
CA THR A 44 10.65 7.85 30.88
C THR A 44 11.52 7.26 29.77
N SER A 45 12.79 6.95 30.05
CA SER A 45 13.69 6.36 29.06
C SER A 45 13.26 4.95 28.65
N ILE A 46 12.83 4.12 29.60
CA ILE A 46 12.29 2.78 29.28
C ILE A 46 11.00 2.87 28.50
N LEU A 47 10.08 3.75 28.88
CA LEU A 47 8.83 3.95 28.14
C LEU A 47 9.10 4.43 26.71
N MET A 48 10.04 5.37 26.53
CA MET A 48 10.45 5.84 25.20
C MET A 48 11.05 4.72 24.35
N LEU A 49 11.90 3.88 24.94
CA LEU A 49 12.52 2.75 24.26
C LEU A 49 11.47 1.70 23.85
N LEU A 50 10.55 1.36 24.75
CA LEU A 50 9.49 0.40 24.48
C LEU A 50 8.52 0.91 23.41
N TYR A 51 8.12 2.18 23.49
CA TYR A 51 7.24 2.80 22.50
C TYR A 51 7.94 2.91 21.14
N GLY A 52 9.21 3.28 21.11
CA GLY A 52 10.02 3.29 19.89
C GLY A 52 10.09 1.91 19.24
N ALA A 53 10.32 0.85 20.01
CA ALA A 53 10.33 -0.53 19.52
C ALA A 53 8.96 -0.94 18.95
N ALA A 54 7.86 -0.56 19.60
CA ALA A 54 6.50 -0.83 19.13
C ALA A 54 6.22 -0.14 17.79
N VAL A 55 6.59 1.15 17.65
CA VAL A 55 6.43 1.92 16.41
C VAL A 55 7.20 1.26 15.26
N VAL A 56 8.46 0.85 15.49
CA VAL A 56 9.26 0.15 14.46
C VAL A 56 8.62 -1.19 14.07
N GLY A 57 8.10 -1.95 15.03
CA GLY A 57 7.41 -3.20 14.77
C GLY A 57 6.15 -3.03 13.90
N ILE A 58 5.36 -1.99 14.19
CA ILE A 58 4.16 -1.65 13.39
C ILE A 58 4.58 -1.18 11.99
N ALA A 59 5.59 -0.30 11.91
CA ALA A 59 6.09 0.25 10.64
C ALA A 59 6.61 -0.86 9.71
N PHE A 60 7.33 -1.84 10.25
CA PHE A 60 7.83 -2.97 9.45
C PHE A 60 6.70 -3.81 8.85
N ARG A 61 5.68 -4.14 9.66
CA ARG A 61 4.50 -4.88 9.18
C ARG A 61 3.73 -4.10 8.13
N TRP A 62 3.54 -2.79 8.35
CA TRP A 62 2.81 -1.94 7.44
C TRP A 62 3.55 -1.73 6.11
N GLY A 63 4.86 -1.47 6.16
CA GLY A 63 5.69 -1.36 4.96
C GLY A 63 5.72 -2.65 4.14
N TYR A 64 5.85 -3.80 4.80
CA TYR A 64 5.78 -5.10 4.12
C TYR A 64 4.40 -5.33 3.48
N SER A 65 3.31 -4.98 4.18
CA SER A 65 1.94 -5.10 3.65
C SER A 65 1.71 -4.23 2.42
N LEU A 66 2.14 -2.96 2.48
CA LEU A 66 2.02 -2.02 1.36
C LEU A 66 2.81 -2.49 0.13
N TRP A 67 4.04 -2.97 0.32
CA TRP A 67 4.88 -3.42 -0.79
C TRP A 67 4.37 -4.74 -1.41
N ARG A 68 3.78 -5.63 -0.59
CA ARG A 68 3.26 -6.91 -1.06
C ARG A 68 1.86 -6.82 -1.67
N GLY A 69 1.10 -5.77 -1.35
CA GLY A 69 -0.32 -5.63 -1.73
C GLY A 69 -0.56 -5.73 -3.24
N THR A 70 0.19 -4.97 -4.05
CA THR A 70 0.04 -4.99 -5.51
C THR A 70 0.33 -6.37 -6.08
N ARG A 71 1.43 -7.00 -5.66
CA ARG A 71 1.81 -8.32 -6.15
C ARG A 71 0.76 -9.39 -5.82
N VAL A 72 0.25 -9.39 -4.59
CA VAL A 72 -0.78 -10.36 -4.18
C VAL A 72 -2.08 -10.14 -4.94
N LYS A 73 -2.45 -8.88 -5.20
CA LYS A 73 -3.61 -8.53 -6.02
C LYS A 73 -3.44 -9.06 -7.44
N ASP A 74 -2.30 -8.80 -8.09
CA ASP A 74 -2.04 -9.24 -9.46
C ASP A 74 -2.01 -10.78 -9.56
N ASP A 75 -1.36 -11.46 -8.60
CA ASP A 75 -1.31 -12.92 -8.53
C ASP A 75 -2.72 -13.53 -8.34
N PHE A 76 -3.57 -12.88 -7.54
CA PHE A 76 -4.95 -13.31 -7.31
C PHE A 76 -5.83 -13.09 -8.54
N GLU A 77 -5.71 -11.93 -9.20
CA GLU A 77 -6.45 -11.63 -10.43
C GLU A 77 -6.17 -12.68 -11.53
N GLN A 78 -4.90 -13.07 -11.71
CA GLN A 78 -4.53 -14.13 -12.66
C GLN A 78 -5.12 -15.50 -12.28
N GLN A 79 -5.02 -15.90 -11.01
CA GLN A 79 -5.58 -17.17 -10.55
C GLN A 79 -7.09 -17.27 -10.78
N ILE A 80 -7.81 -16.18 -10.58
CA ILE A 80 -9.26 -16.14 -10.81
C ILE A 80 -9.59 -16.21 -12.30
N ILE A 81 -8.84 -15.50 -13.15
CA ILE A 81 -9.01 -15.59 -14.61
C ILE A 81 -8.82 -17.04 -15.07
N ASP A 82 -7.76 -17.70 -14.60
CA ASP A 82 -7.46 -19.08 -14.99
C ASP A 82 -8.46 -20.11 -14.45
N ALA A 83 -8.99 -19.88 -13.24
CA ALA A 83 -9.88 -20.83 -12.59
C ALA A 83 -11.33 -20.78 -13.12
N ILE A 84 -11.86 -19.57 -13.36
CA ILE A 84 -13.30 -19.39 -13.64
C ILE A 84 -13.62 -18.44 -14.79
N ASN A 85 -12.62 -17.77 -15.38
CA ASN A 85 -12.77 -16.77 -16.44
C ASN A 85 -13.99 -15.84 -16.22
N PRO A 86 -13.96 -14.98 -15.19
CA PRO A 86 -15.15 -14.25 -14.77
C PRO A 86 -15.45 -13.07 -15.70
N LEU A 87 -16.74 -12.77 -15.81
CA LEU A 87 -17.24 -11.57 -16.46
C LEU A 87 -17.08 -10.34 -15.56
N SER A 88 -16.89 -9.19 -16.20
CA SER A 88 -16.75 -7.92 -15.55
C SER A 88 -18.04 -7.09 -15.69
N TYR A 89 -18.51 -6.54 -14.57
CA TYR A 89 -19.80 -5.87 -14.48
C TYR A 89 -19.64 -4.37 -14.22
N ASP A 90 -20.53 -3.57 -14.79
CA ASP A 90 -20.74 -2.17 -14.43
C ASP A 90 -21.97 -2.08 -13.53
N LEU A 91 -21.84 -1.28 -12.48
CA LEU A 91 -22.90 -1.04 -11.52
C LEU A 91 -23.60 0.27 -11.88
N THR A 92 -24.87 0.16 -12.25
CA THR A 92 -25.74 1.33 -12.44
C THR A 92 -26.81 1.33 -11.35
N ARG A 93 -27.02 2.50 -10.74
CA ARG A 93 -28.05 2.67 -9.71
C ARG A 93 -29.17 3.54 -10.27
N THR A 94 -30.34 2.94 -10.45
CA THR A 94 -31.49 3.63 -11.07
C THR A 94 -32.72 3.43 -10.20
N LYS A 95 -33.36 4.53 -9.79
CA LYS A 95 -34.61 4.53 -8.98
C LYS A 95 -34.55 3.61 -7.75
N GLY A 96 -33.40 3.53 -7.09
CA GLY A 96 -33.20 2.72 -5.88
C GLY A 96 -32.89 1.23 -6.11
N ARG A 97 -32.87 0.74 -7.36
CA ARG A 97 -32.38 -0.60 -7.70
C ARG A 97 -30.94 -0.54 -8.21
N ILE A 98 -30.19 -1.60 -7.93
CA ILE A 98 -28.83 -1.81 -8.44
C ILE A 98 -28.97 -2.81 -9.58
N GLU A 99 -28.55 -2.41 -10.77
CA GLU A 99 -28.53 -3.26 -11.96
C GLU A 99 -27.07 -3.52 -12.33
N PHE A 100 -26.77 -4.79 -12.64
CA PHE A 100 -25.44 -5.22 -13.06
C PHE A 100 -25.47 -5.48 -14.57
N HIS A 101 -24.72 -4.67 -15.32
CA HIS A 101 -24.56 -4.86 -16.74
C HIS A 101 -23.22 -5.51 -17.03
N VAL A 102 -23.23 -6.65 -17.74
CA VAL A 102 -22.01 -7.29 -18.23
C VAL A 102 -21.37 -6.37 -19.27
N ARG A 103 -20.08 -6.06 -19.09
CA ARG A 103 -19.30 -5.25 -20.04
C ARG A 103 -18.43 -6.11 -20.95
N MET A 104 -17.57 -6.92 -20.35
CA MET A 104 -16.51 -7.68 -21.02
C MET A 104 -15.94 -8.73 -20.07
N GLU A 105 -15.09 -9.62 -20.57
CA GLU A 105 -14.32 -10.58 -19.75
C GLU A 105 -13.32 -9.85 -18.84
N MET A 106 -13.10 -10.36 -17.62
CA MET A 106 -12.16 -9.72 -16.67
C MET A 106 -10.72 -9.67 -17.20
N LYS A 107 -10.32 -10.67 -18.00
CA LYS A 107 -9.02 -10.69 -18.69
C LYS A 107 -8.84 -9.50 -19.63
N GLU A 108 -9.86 -9.19 -20.42
CA GLU A 108 -9.89 -8.06 -21.35
C GLU A 108 -9.91 -6.72 -20.62
N ARG A 109 -10.64 -6.65 -19.50
CA ARG A 109 -10.64 -5.47 -18.63
C ARG A 109 -9.23 -5.20 -18.06
N LEU A 110 -8.50 -6.22 -17.64
CA LEU A 110 -7.17 -6.04 -17.06
C LEU A 110 -6.17 -5.52 -18.10
N THR A 111 -6.27 -5.97 -19.36
CA THR A 111 -5.46 -5.44 -20.45
C THR A 111 -5.79 -4.00 -20.79
N THR A 112 -7.08 -3.64 -20.83
CA THR A 112 -7.52 -2.27 -21.14
C THR A 112 -7.26 -1.27 -20.03
N LEU A 113 -7.21 -1.69 -18.76
CA LEU A 113 -6.77 -0.86 -17.63
C LEU A 113 -5.25 -0.62 -17.64
N SER A 114 -4.48 -1.57 -18.17
CA SER A 114 -3.02 -1.43 -18.29
C SER A 114 -2.62 -0.58 -19.49
N GLU A 115 -3.48 -0.50 -20.50
CA GLU A 115 -3.33 0.41 -21.63
C GLU A 115 -3.82 1.81 -21.21
N ALA A 116 -3.12 2.86 -21.61
CA ALA A 116 -3.58 4.22 -21.33
C ALA A 116 -5.02 4.38 -21.87
N PRO A 117 -5.94 5.05 -21.14
CA PRO A 117 -7.33 5.15 -21.58
C PRO A 117 -7.37 5.63 -23.04
N PRO A 118 -8.08 4.93 -23.94
CA PRO A 118 -8.19 5.39 -25.32
C PRO A 118 -8.85 6.78 -25.28
N ASP A 119 -8.03 7.77 -25.59
CA ASP A 119 -8.38 9.16 -25.92
C ASP A 119 -9.69 9.64 -25.27
N GLN A 120 -9.69 9.75 -23.93
CA GLN A 120 -10.80 10.40 -23.23
C GLN A 120 -10.76 11.88 -23.60
N LEU A 121 -11.60 12.28 -24.55
CA LEU A 121 -11.79 13.67 -24.93
C LEU A 121 -12.10 14.49 -23.67
N THR A 122 -11.25 15.47 -23.38
CA THR A 122 -11.50 16.39 -22.29
C THR A 122 -12.70 17.28 -22.62
N PHE A 123 -13.30 17.91 -21.62
CA PHE A 123 -14.38 18.89 -21.88
C PHE A 123 -13.94 20.02 -22.82
N ALA A 124 -12.64 20.35 -22.85
CA ALA A 124 -12.09 21.30 -23.80
C ALA A 124 -12.08 20.75 -25.23
N ASP A 125 -11.73 19.47 -25.41
CA ASP A 125 -11.77 18.81 -26.71
C ASP A 125 -13.20 18.68 -27.24
N LEU A 126 -14.16 18.39 -26.35
CA LEU A 126 -15.59 18.36 -26.69
C LEU A 126 -16.13 19.73 -27.12
N GLN A 127 -15.57 20.83 -26.60
CA GLN A 127 -15.93 22.20 -27.02
C GLN A 127 -15.25 22.62 -28.32
N ALA A 128 -14.10 22.04 -28.63
CA ALA A 128 -13.38 22.25 -29.87
C ALA A 128 -13.90 21.39 -31.04
N LEU A 129 -14.84 20.48 -30.78
CA LEU A 129 -15.47 19.70 -31.83
C LEU A 129 -16.20 20.62 -32.82
N PRO A 130 -16.01 20.41 -34.14
CA PRO A 130 -16.70 21.21 -35.14
C PRO A 130 -18.21 21.04 -34.99
N ALA A 131 -18.95 22.14 -35.05
CA ALA A 131 -20.40 22.10 -35.02
C ALA A 131 -20.89 21.25 -36.20
N SER A 132 -21.62 20.17 -35.92
CA SER A 132 -22.18 19.32 -36.97
C SER A 132 -23.10 20.13 -37.87
N GLU A 133 -23.01 19.95 -39.19
CA GLU A 133 -23.88 20.62 -40.18
C GLU A 133 -25.38 20.37 -39.94
N PHE A 134 -25.72 19.27 -39.27
CA PHE A 134 -27.10 18.94 -38.86
C PHE A 134 -27.37 19.37 -37.42
N LYS A 135 -27.39 20.69 -37.17
CA LYS A 135 -27.86 21.22 -35.89
C LYS A 135 -29.38 21.08 -35.82
N GLY A 136 -29.86 19.93 -35.34
CA GLY A 136 -31.26 19.75 -34.98
C GLY A 136 -31.69 20.82 -33.97
N THR A 137 -32.93 21.27 -34.05
CA THR A 137 -33.51 22.21 -33.09
C THR A 137 -33.46 21.61 -31.69
N ILE A 138 -32.66 22.20 -30.81
CA ILE A 138 -32.63 21.84 -29.39
C ILE A 138 -33.96 22.31 -28.80
N PRO A 139 -34.83 21.41 -28.30
CA PRO A 139 -36.07 21.83 -27.69
C PRO A 139 -35.76 22.62 -26.41
N ASP A 140 -36.42 23.76 -26.23
CA ASP A 140 -36.28 24.57 -25.03
C ASP A 140 -36.73 23.77 -23.81
N ASN A 141 -35.88 23.77 -22.79
CA ASN A 141 -36.15 23.13 -21.52
C ASN A 141 -37.28 23.89 -20.82
N PRO A 142 -38.48 23.30 -20.62
CA PRO A 142 -39.51 23.96 -19.85
C PRO A 142 -39.13 23.88 -18.37
N LEU A 143 -38.64 25.00 -17.83
CA LEU A 143 -38.60 25.23 -16.38
C LEU A 143 -40.02 25.32 -15.82
#